data_AF-A0A5R8YFC9-F1
#
_entry.id   AF-A0A5R8YFC9-F1
#
_cell.length_a   1.000
_cell.length_b   1.000
_cell.length_c   1.000
_cell.angle_alpha   90.00
_cell.angle_beta   90.00
_cell.angle_gamma   90.00
#
_symmetry.space_group_name_H-M   'P 1'
#
loop_
_entity.id
_entity.type
_entity.pdbx_description
1 polymer ?
#
loop_
_entity_poly.entity_id
_entity_poly.type
_entity_poly.pdbx_seq_one_letter_code
_entity_poly.pdbx_strand_id
1 'polypeptide(L)'
;MVMTPFIAGSLGALIGLLTAVLANLLVLPAVLRAQDDGFIMGRRTTLDAKKQAQVADFTRFMYRIPMPVLFTLVGFVAGQRFFGG
;
A
#
# COMPACT_ATOMS: atom_id res chain seq x y z
N MET A 1 25.29 -5.81 20.39
CA MET A 1 24.85 -6.56 19.18
C MET A 1 23.37 -6.39 18.83
N VAL A 2 22.53 -5.69 19.61
CA VAL A 2 21.09 -5.48 19.28
C VAL A 2 20.84 -4.18 18.48
N MET A 3 21.75 -3.21 18.58
CA MET A 3 21.56 -1.87 18.00
C MET A 3 21.64 -1.88 16.45
N THR A 4 22.54 -2.69 15.88
CA THR A 4 22.72 -2.84 14.43
C THR A 4 21.50 -3.41 13.71
N PRO A 5 20.89 -4.54 14.13
CA PRO A 5 19.68 -5.05 13.48
C PRO A 5 18.48 -4.12 13.68
N PHE A 6 18.39 -3.43 14.81
CA PHE A 6 17.32 -2.45 15.02
C PHE A 6 17.46 -1.24 14.07
N ILE A 7 18.67 -0.69 13.90
CA ILE A 7 18.95 0.41 12.96
C ILE A 7 18.69 -0.04 11.51
N ALA A 8 19.17 -1.22 11.14
CA ALA A 8 18.94 -1.83 9.82
C ALA A 8 17.45 -2.01 9.52
N GLY A 9 16.69 -2.54 10.49
CA GLY A 9 15.24 -2.64 10.40
C GLY A 9 14.57 -1.27 10.26
N SER A 10 14.98 -0.29 11.05
CA SER A 10 14.41 1.06 11.01
C SER A 10 14.61 1.75 9.64
N LEU A 11 15.78 1.56 9.02
CA LEU A 11 16.05 2.04 7.66
C LEU A 11 15.18 1.33 6.63
N GLY A 12 15.04 0.00 6.74
CA GLY A 12 14.14 -0.76 5.89
C GLY A 12 12.68 -0.32 6.04
N ALA A 13 12.24 -0.04 7.27
CA ALA A 13 10.91 0.47 7.57
C ALA A 13 10.65 1.83 6.91
N LEU A 14 11.63 2.74 6.96
CA LEU A 14 11.57 4.04 6.30
C LEU A 14 11.41 3.87 4.78
N ILE A 15 12.20 2.99 4.16
CA ILE A 15 12.12 2.71 2.71
C ILE A 15 10.75 2.10 2.36
N GLY A 16 10.26 1.17 3.18
CA GLY A 16 8.92 0.58 3.01
C GLY A 16 7.83 1.64 3.07
N LEU A 17 7.87 2.52 4.07
CA LEU A 17 6.93 3.63 4.22
C LEU A 17 6.97 4.58 3.01
N LEU A 18 8.16 4.99 2.57
CA LEU A 18 8.32 5.84 1.38
C LEU A 18 7.73 5.18 0.13
N THR A 19 7.96 3.87 -0.03
CA THR A 19 7.37 3.08 -1.12
C THR A 19 5.84 3.11 -1.07
N ALA A 20 5.26 2.96 0.13
CA ALA A 20 3.81 3.02 0.29
C ALA A 20 3.24 4.41 0.00
N VAL A 21 3.93 5.48 0.38
CA VAL A 21 3.55 6.85 0.03
C VAL A 21 3.55 7.04 -1.49
N LEU A 22 4.59 6.57 -2.18
CA LEU A 22 4.64 6.61 -3.63
C LEU A 22 3.52 5.78 -4.28
N ALA A 23 3.20 4.60 -3.75
CA ALA A 23 2.07 3.81 -4.22
C ALA A 23 0.74 4.54 -4.00
N ASN A 24 0.58 5.25 -2.89
CA ASN A 24 -0.62 6.05 -2.61
C ASN A 24 -0.74 7.26 -3.56
N LEU A 25 0.38 7.82 -4.03
CA LEU A 25 0.38 8.94 -4.98
C LEU A 25 0.20 8.50 -6.44
N LEU A 26 0.81 7.38 -6.84
CA LEU A 26 0.85 6.95 -8.24
C LEU A 26 -0.15 5.84 -8.55
N VAL A 27 -0.26 4.84 -7.67
CA VAL A 27 -1.07 3.64 -7.91
C VAL A 27 -2.52 3.88 -7.52
N LEU A 28 -2.82 4.54 -6.40
CA LEU A 28 -4.19 4.84 -6.01
C LEU A 28 -5.01 5.55 -7.10
N PRO A 29 -4.53 6.65 -7.74
CA PRO A 29 -5.32 7.27 -8.81
C PRO A 29 -5.50 6.37 -10.03
N ALA A 30 -4.51 5.53 -10.36
CA ALA A 30 -4.64 4.56 -11.43
C ALA A 30 -5.68 3.47 -11.10
N VAL A 31 -5.70 2.98 -9.86
CA VAL A 31 -6.68 1.99 -9.39
C VAL A 31 -8.09 2.57 -9.36
N LEU A 32 -8.27 3.80 -8.88
CA LEU A 32 -9.58 4.46 -8.89
C LEU A 32 -10.09 4.66 -10.32
N ARG A 33 -9.23 5.10 -11.26
CA ARG A 33 -9.59 5.18 -12.68
C ARG A 33 -9.98 3.82 -13.26
N ALA A 34 -9.24 2.76 -12.92
CA ALA A 34 -9.57 1.41 -13.38
C ALA A 34 -10.89 0.87 -12.77
N GLN A 35 -11.27 1.33 -11.57
CA GLN A 35 -12.58 1.03 -10.96
C GLN A 35 -13.72 1.78 -11.67
N ASP A 36 -13.48 3.03 -12.08
CA ASP A 36 -14.42 3.83 -12.86
C ASP A 36 -14.63 3.26 -14.26
N ASP A 37 -13.56 2.79 -14.91
CA ASP A 37 -13.59 2.17 -16.25
C ASP A 37 -14.19 0.74 -16.25
N GLY A 38 -14.62 0.22 -15.09
CA GLY A 38 -15.25 -1.10 -14.96
C GLY A 38 -14.30 -2.28 -15.15
N PHE A 39 -12.99 -2.04 -15.24
CA PHE A 39 -11.99 -3.07 -15.55
C PHE A 39 -11.81 -4.08 -14.41
N ILE A 40 -12.01 -3.67 -13.16
CA ILE A 40 -11.70 -4.50 -11.99
C ILE A 40 -12.59 -5.75 -11.86
N MET A 41 -13.73 -5.85 -12.55
CA MET A 41 -14.67 -6.98 -12.35
C MET A 41 -14.98 -7.84 -13.57
N GLY A 42 -14.38 -7.62 -14.73
CA GLY A 42 -14.56 -8.49 -15.91
C GLY A 42 -16.00 -8.64 -16.41
N ARG A 43 -16.95 -7.90 -15.83
CA ARG A 43 -18.37 -7.89 -16.15
C ARG A 43 -18.77 -6.45 -16.42
N ARG A 44 -19.34 -6.19 -17.61
CA ARG A 44 -20.08 -4.96 -17.95
C ARG A 44 -21.37 -4.83 -17.13
N THR A 45 -21.32 -5.06 -15.83
CA THR A 45 -22.43 -4.76 -14.94
C THR A 45 -22.13 -3.41 -14.34
N THR A 46 -22.87 -2.40 -14.78
CA THR A 46 -22.91 -1.10 -14.11
C THR A 46 -23.26 -1.35 -12.65
N LEU A 47 -22.25 -1.29 -11.79
CA LEU A 47 -22.47 -1.30 -10.36
C LEU A 47 -23.33 -0.08 -10.04
N ASP A 48 -24.34 -0.28 -9.20
CA ASP A 48 -25.09 0.81 -8.61
C ASP A 48 -24.10 1.86 -8.08
N ALA A 49 -24.27 3.14 -8.45
CA ALA A 49 -23.32 4.22 -8.17
C ALA A 49 -22.97 4.29 -6.67
N LYS A 50 -23.92 3.90 -5.82
CA LYS A 50 -23.74 3.78 -4.36
C LYS A 50 -22.69 2.72 -3.97
N LYS A 51 -22.66 1.58 -4.66
CA LYS A 51 -21.66 0.51 -4.42
C LYS A 51 -20.28 0.91 -4.94
N GLN A 52 -20.22 1.62 -6.07
CA GLN A 52 -18.95 2.14 -6.60
C GLN A 52 -18.30 3.13 -5.63
N ALA A 53 -19.06 4.08 -5.10
CA ALA A 53 -18.56 5.03 -4.09
C ALA A 53 -18.02 4.31 -2.85
N GLN A 54 -18.74 3.28 -2.35
CA GLN A 54 -18.31 2.51 -1.20
C GLN A 54 -17.00 1.73 -1.44
N VAL A 55 -16.82 1.17 -2.63
CA VAL A 55 -15.57 0.48 -3.02
C VAL A 55 -14.40 1.46 -3.15
N ALA A 56 -14.64 2.64 -3.74
CA ALA A 56 -13.63 3.68 -3.85
C ALA A 56 -13.17 4.19 -2.48
N ASP A 57 -14.10 4.41 -1.55
CA ASP A 57 -13.77 4.85 -0.18
C ASP A 57 -13.03 3.78 0.62
N PHE A 58 -13.43 2.51 0.47
CA PHE A 58 -12.70 1.39 1.04
C PHE A 58 -11.28 1.30 0.47
N THR A 59 -11.12 1.45 -0.85
CA THR A 59 -9.82 1.43 -1.52
C THR A 59 -8.93 2.57 -1.00
N ARG A 60 -9.47 3.79 -0.89
CA ARG A 60 -8.74 4.93 -0.30
C ARG A 60 -8.32 4.66 1.15
N PHE A 61 -9.20 4.08 1.95
CA PHE A 61 -8.88 3.69 3.33
C PHE A 61 -7.72 2.68 3.37
N MET A 62 -7.81 1.62 2.55
CA MET A 62 -6.78 0.59 2.44
C MET A 62 -5.41 1.15 2.04
N TYR A 63 -5.39 2.10 1.10
CA TYR A 63 -4.15 2.75 0.65
C TYR A 63 -3.59 3.76 1.64
N ARG A 64 -4.41 4.33 2.53
CA ARG A 64 -3.99 5.35 3.50
C ARG A 64 -3.49 4.78 4.83
N ILE A 65 -4.06 3.68 5.30
CA ILE A 65 -3.76 3.17 6.65
C ILE A 65 -3.11 1.76 6.58
N PRO A 66 -3.80 0.69 6.11
CA PRO A 66 -3.21 -0.64 6.10
C PRO A 66 -1.97 -0.78 5.22
N MET A 67 -1.99 -0.25 3.99
CA MET A 67 -0.85 -0.37 3.06
C MET A 67 0.44 0.23 3.61
N PRO A 68 0.46 1.49 4.10
CA PRO A 68 1.66 2.06 4.72
C PRO A 68 2.16 1.25 5.91
N VAL A 69 1.28 0.78 6.78
CA VAL A 69 1.66 -0.04 7.94
C VAL A 69 2.30 -1.35 7.49
N LEU A 70 1.67 -2.07 6.55
CA LEU A 70 2.18 -3.33 6.01
C LEU A 70 3.54 -3.14 5.35
N PHE A 71 3.69 -2.13 4.50
CA PHE A 71 4.96 -1.85 3.81
C PHE A 71 6.06 -1.43 4.78
N THR A 72 5.73 -0.68 5.82
CA THR A 72 6.69 -0.32 6.88
C THR A 72 7.15 -1.57 7.63
N LEU A 73 6.24 -2.49 7.97
CA LEU A 73 6.58 -3.75 8.64
C LEU A 73 7.40 -4.68 7.75
N VAL A 74 7.00 -4.84 6.48
CA VAL A 74 7.75 -5.64 5.50
C VAL A 74 9.14 -5.04 5.29
N GLY A 75 9.22 -3.71 5.16
CA GLY A 75 10.47 -2.97 5.07
C GLY A 75 11.35 -3.20 6.30
N PHE A 76 10.77 -3.18 7.50
CA PHE A 76 11.51 -3.44 8.74
C PHE A 76 12.13 -4.84 8.75
N VAL A 77 11.33 -5.86 8.48
CA VAL A 77 11.79 -7.26 8.45
C VAL A 77 12.83 -7.47 7.34
N ALA A 78 12.62 -6.90 6.16
CA ALA A 78 13.57 -6.95 5.07
C ALA A 78 14.88 -6.25 5.44
N GLY A 79 14.82 -5.07 6.04
CA GLY A 79 15.98 -4.30 6.51
C GLY A 79 16.82 -5.10 7.49
N GLN A 80 16.19 -5.78 8.45
CA GLN A 80 16.89 -6.69 9.36
C GLN A 80 17.57 -7.83 8.62
N ARG A 81 16.89 -8.46 7.65
CA ARG A 81 17.41 -9.63 6.93
C ARG A 81 18.54 -9.31 5.95
N PHE A 82 18.52 -8.13 5.33
CA PHE A 82 19.52 -7.74 4.32
C PHE A 82 20.70 -6.95 4.90
N PHE A 83 20.49 -6.18 5.97
CA PHE A 83 21.51 -5.27 6.52
C PHE A 83 21.85 -5.53 8.00
N GLY A 84 21.11 -6.41 8.70
CA GLY A 84 21.26 -6.62 10.14
C GLY A 84 22.39 -7.56 10.57
N GLY A 85 22.94 -8.37 9.65
CA GLY A 85 23.95 -9.40 9.93
C GLY A 85 23.33 -10.76 10.24
#